data_AF-A0A2V7UD74-F1
#
_entry.id   AF-A0A2V7UD74-F1
#
_cell.length_a   1.000
_cell.length_b   1.000
_cell.length_c   1.000
_cell.angle_alpha   90.00
_cell.angle_beta   90.00
_cell.angle_gamma   90.00
#
_symmetry.space_group_name_H-M   'P 1'
#
loop_
_entity.id
_entity.type
_entity.pdbx_description
1 polymer ?
#
loop_
_entity_poly.entity_id
_entity_poly.type
_entity_poly.pdbx_seq_one_letter_code
_entity_poly.pdbx_strand_id
1 'polypeptide(L)'
;MWSASLYLKDPAGARFVAGGPAEVELLLGSPLPSLPPPDREGGRSVFAVRFHPQLRTLLLRFLQGLLSQIGAEGAAPPDRAGRDLPRDQADYEEALERLLQSVRAADRRLGLLNLCWLALTRDVAESLRELEAKSPAIKQAKYSLHPLLSSFYKRVNQSARRVVDRNCPGRVAFLAGTRENTALVDALLDDGFAFTELSISDVDFNQFLAANKRYRLSADVFFELYSILVRETERRLREGDRGLLARMARHLPDLPKEHWQTPAGAAKVMMNSHVLPYLLADAWTTGTRLMA
;
A
#
# COMPACT_ATOMS: atom_id res chain seq x y z
N MET A 1 16.44 -9.07 -31.82
CA MET A 1 16.77 -9.48 -30.44
C MET A 1 16.42 -8.33 -29.49
N TRP A 2 15.17 -8.26 -29.03
CA TRP A 2 14.77 -7.27 -28.02
C TRP A 2 14.49 -8.04 -26.73
N SER A 3 15.45 -7.99 -25.80
CA SER A 3 15.24 -8.41 -24.42
C SER A 3 14.42 -7.34 -23.73
N ALA A 4 13.11 -7.37 -23.93
CA ALA A 4 12.18 -6.66 -23.09
C ALA A 4 12.03 -7.50 -21.80
N SER A 5 13.02 -7.41 -20.92
CA SER A 5 12.82 -7.66 -19.50
C SER A 5 11.82 -6.62 -18.99
N LEU A 6 10.55 -6.87 -19.28
CA LEU A 6 9.39 -6.32 -18.60
C LEU A 6 9.70 -6.48 -17.11
N TYR A 7 9.86 -5.35 -16.42
CA TYR A 7 9.93 -5.30 -14.97
C TYR A 7 8.58 -5.75 -14.38
N LEU A 8 8.23 -7.02 -14.56
CA LEU A 8 7.46 -7.76 -13.58
C LEU A 8 8.38 -7.81 -12.37
N LYS A 9 8.18 -6.90 -11.41
CA LYS A 9 8.66 -7.12 -10.06
C LYS A 9 8.23 -8.54 -9.70
N ASP A 10 9.18 -9.36 -9.28
CA ASP A 10 8.91 -10.72 -8.82
C ASP A 10 7.71 -10.68 -7.85
N PRO A 11 6.58 -11.34 -8.15
CA PRO A 11 5.43 -11.36 -7.26
C PRO A 11 5.78 -11.97 -5.89
N ALA A 12 6.86 -12.74 -5.77
CA ALA A 12 7.41 -13.17 -4.48
C ALA A 12 8.07 -12.05 -3.67
N GLY A 13 8.27 -10.87 -4.26
CA GLY A 13 8.75 -9.65 -3.61
C GLY A 13 7.66 -8.84 -2.90
N ALA A 14 6.38 -9.03 -3.24
CA ALA A 14 5.24 -8.42 -2.54
C ALA A 14 4.77 -9.36 -1.42
N ARG A 15 5.44 -9.24 -0.26
CA ARG A 15 5.49 -10.27 0.81
C ARG A 15 4.54 -10.07 1.99
N PHE A 16 3.50 -9.25 1.85
CA PHE A 16 2.66 -8.83 2.98
C PHE A 16 1.18 -9.02 2.66
N VAL A 17 0.62 -10.17 3.01
CA VAL A 17 -0.77 -10.54 2.69
C VAL A 17 -1.57 -10.87 3.95
N ALA A 18 -0.92 -11.41 4.99
CA ALA A 18 -1.58 -11.91 6.19
C ALA A 18 -1.53 -10.95 7.38
N GLY A 19 -0.59 -9.99 7.41
CA GLY A 19 -0.34 -9.10 8.54
C GLY A 19 0.15 -9.82 9.80
N GLY A 20 0.65 -11.05 9.66
CA GLY A 20 1.09 -11.88 10.78
C GLY A 20 2.44 -11.44 11.38
N PRO A 21 2.82 -11.94 12.57
CA PRO A 21 4.04 -11.52 13.28
C PRO A 21 5.32 -11.61 12.43
N ALA A 22 5.45 -12.67 11.61
CA ALA A 22 6.58 -12.84 10.71
C ALA A 22 6.61 -11.79 9.58
N GLU A 23 5.45 -11.37 9.07
CA GLU A 23 5.35 -10.28 8.09
C GLU A 23 5.70 -8.94 8.76
N VAL A 24 5.23 -8.71 9.99
CA VAL A 24 5.55 -7.49 10.77
C VAL A 24 7.05 -7.44 11.11
N GLU A 25 7.68 -8.55 11.46
CA GLU A 25 9.13 -8.63 11.68
C GLU A 25 9.94 -8.44 10.40
N LEU A 26 9.44 -8.93 9.26
CA LEU A 26 10.03 -8.61 7.96
C LEU A 26 9.92 -7.10 7.68
N LEU A 27 8.80 -6.45 8.04
CA LEU A 27 8.55 -5.02 7.81
C LEU A 27 9.34 -4.10 8.74
N LEU A 28 9.42 -4.43 10.03
CA LEU A 28 9.93 -3.55 11.07
C LEU A 28 11.30 -4.00 11.62
N GLY A 29 11.81 -5.15 11.17
CA GLY A 29 13.03 -5.79 11.65
C GLY A 29 12.75 -6.86 12.71
N SER A 30 13.70 -7.79 12.85
CA SER A 30 13.67 -8.84 13.89
C SER A 30 14.86 -8.69 14.85
N PRO A 31 14.63 -8.64 16.18
CA PRO A 31 13.32 -8.58 16.83
C PRO A 31 12.62 -7.25 16.52
N LEU A 32 11.28 -7.23 16.67
CA LEU A 32 10.49 -6.02 16.49
C LEU A 32 11.06 -4.87 17.32
N PRO A 33 11.07 -3.63 16.78
CA PRO A 33 11.51 -2.49 17.54
C PRO A 33 10.61 -2.33 18.78
N SER A 34 11.23 -1.98 19.91
CA SER A 34 10.49 -1.73 21.15
C SER A 34 9.61 -0.49 20.95
N LEU A 35 8.32 -0.72 20.72
CA LEU A 35 7.32 0.33 20.61
C LEU A 35 6.95 0.84 22.02
N PRO A 36 6.57 2.12 22.17
CA PRO A 36 5.98 2.62 23.42
C PRO A 36 4.72 1.81 23.77
N PRO A 37 4.25 1.80 25.02
CA PRO A 37 3.02 1.11 25.37
C PRO A 37 1.85 1.59 24.48
N PRO A 38 1.07 0.67 23.87
CA PRO A 38 -0.03 1.06 23.01
C PRO A 38 -1.17 1.68 23.82
N ASP A 39 -1.86 2.63 23.20
CA ASP A 39 -3.14 3.12 23.69
C ASP A 39 -4.23 2.08 23.43
N ARG A 40 -5.33 2.14 24.19
CA ARG A 40 -6.51 1.30 23.98
C ARG A 40 -7.66 2.12 23.44
N GLU A 41 -8.06 1.83 22.21
CA GLU A 41 -9.20 2.49 21.57
C GLU A 41 -10.14 1.43 20.99
N GLY A 42 -11.42 1.45 21.38
CA GLY A 42 -12.42 0.48 20.91
C GLY A 42 -12.06 -0.99 21.19
N GLY A 43 -11.30 -1.27 22.27
CA GLY A 43 -10.82 -2.62 22.61
C GLY A 43 -9.62 -3.11 21.80
N ARG A 44 -9.06 -2.28 20.92
CA ARG A 44 -7.86 -2.59 20.12
C ARG A 44 -6.65 -1.82 20.65
N SER A 45 -5.47 -2.42 20.51
CA SER A 45 -4.20 -1.73 20.79
C SER A 45 -3.85 -0.84 19.61
N VAL A 46 -3.63 0.45 19.87
CA VAL A 46 -3.36 1.47 18.86
C VAL A 46 -2.06 2.20 19.19
N PHE A 47 -1.25 2.49 18.18
CA PHE A 47 -0.07 3.35 18.29
C PHE A 47 -0.37 4.65 17.55
N ALA A 48 -0.44 5.76 18.28
CA ALA A 48 -0.67 7.07 17.69
C ALA A 48 0.65 7.74 17.30
N VAL A 49 0.74 8.20 16.06
CA VAL A 49 1.79 9.11 15.60
C VAL A 49 1.16 10.48 15.41
N ARG A 50 1.67 11.49 16.12
CA ARG A 50 1.16 12.87 16.03
C ARG A 50 2.08 13.70 15.15
N PHE A 51 1.57 14.13 14.01
CA PHE A 51 2.22 15.15 13.20
C PHE A 51 1.88 16.54 13.68
N HIS A 52 2.76 17.51 13.42
CA HIS A 52 2.48 18.91 13.70
C HIS A 52 1.26 19.37 12.87
N PRO A 53 0.27 20.10 13.43
CA PRO A 53 -0.96 20.47 12.72
C PRO A 53 -0.74 21.24 11.41
N GLN A 54 0.36 22.00 11.33
CA GLN A 54 0.76 22.71 10.12
C GLN A 54 1.06 21.75 8.96
N LEU A 55 1.69 20.58 9.22
CA LEU A 55 2.01 19.62 8.17
C LEU A 55 0.73 19.08 7.52
N ARG A 56 -0.29 18.78 8.34
CA ARG A 56 -1.61 18.36 7.86
C ARG A 56 -2.30 19.44 7.03
N THR A 57 -2.16 20.71 7.44
CA THR A 57 -2.72 21.84 6.68
C THR A 57 -2.06 21.98 5.31
N LEU A 58 -0.74 21.81 5.23
CA LEU A 58 0.02 21.83 3.97
C LEU A 58 -0.32 20.62 3.10
N LEU A 59 -0.43 19.42 3.69
CA LEU A 59 -0.85 18.20 3.00
C LEU A 59 -2.22 18.37 2.34
N LEU A 60 -3.21 18.89 3.07
CA LEU A 60 -4.56 19.10 2.53
C LEU A 60 -4.54 20.04 1.33
N ARG A 61 -3.81 21.17 1.41
CA ARG A 61 -3.67 22.10 0.28
C ARG A 61 -3.02 21.44 -0.94
N PHE A 62 -1.93 20.71 -0.70
CA PHE A 62 -1.24 19.94 -1.74
C PHE A 62 -2.17 18.93 -2.43
N LEU A 63 -2.90 18.12 -1.66
CA LEU A 63 -3.84 17.13 -2.21
C LEU A 63 -4.98 17.79 -2.98
N GLN A 64 -5.56 18.88 -2.47
CA GLN A 64 -6.62 19.63 -3.15
C GLN A 64 -6.13 20.23 -4.47
N GLY A 65 -4.90 20.74 -4.50
CA GLY A 65 -4.26 21.24 -5.72
C GLY A 65 -4.04 20.13 -6.75
N LEU A 66 -3.52 18.97 -6.33
CA LEU A 66 -3.34 17.81 -7.23
C LEU A 66 -4.68 17.30 -7.78
N LEU A 67 -5.69 17.17 -6.92
CA LEU A 67 -7.03 16.75 -7.31
C LEU A 67 -7.66 17.73 -8.31
N SER A 68 -7.50 19.04 -8.08
CA SER A 68 -7.97 20.06 -9.03
C SER A 68 -7.25 19.97 -10.37
N GLN A 69 -5.94 19.70 -10.37
CA GLN A 69 -5.14 19.54 -11.59
C GLN A 69 -5.60 18.36 -12.44
N ILE A 70 -6.05 17.26 -11.82
CA ILE A 70 -6.57 16.07 -12.52
C ILE A 70 -8.08 16.16 -12.81
N GLY A 71 -8.70 17.32 -12.59
CA GLY A 71 -10.10 17.57 -12.92
C GLY A 71 -11.13 17.06 -11.91
N ALA A 72 -10.74 16.79 -10.66
CA ALA A 72 -11.69 16.43 -9.61
C ALA A 72 -12.45 17.68 -9.13
N GLU A 73 -13.67 17.85 -9.64
CA GLU A 73 -14.53 18.98 -9.27
C GLU A 73 -14.89 18.97 -7.76
N GLY A 74 -14.94 20.16 -7.16
CA GLY A 74 -15.23 20.31 -5.73
C GLY A 74 -14.08 19.91 -4.78
N ALA A 75 -12.89 19.59 -5.30
CA ALA A 75 -11.73 19.28 -4.47
C ALA A 75 -11.15 20.49 -3.73
N ALA A 76 -11.13 21.65 -4.39
CA ALA A 76 -10.66 22.91 -3.81
C ALA A 76 -11.81 23.92 -3.68
N PRO A 77 -11.74 24.86 -2.71
CA PRO A 77 -12.62 26.01 -2.67
C PRO A 77 -12.56 26.78 -4.01
N PRO A 78 -13.68 27.38 -4.46
CA PRO A 78 -13.76 28.07 -5.76
C PRO A 78 -12.69 29.14 -5.95
N ASP A 79 -12.25 29.80 -4.88
CA ASP A 79 -11.22 30.85 -4.92
C ASP A 79 -9.78 30.31 -5.06
N ARG A 80 -9.56 29.00 -4.89
CA ARG A 80 -8.23 28.37 -4.84
C ARG A 80 -7.98 27.29 -5.89
N ALA A 81 -8.98 26.97 -6.72
CA ALA A 81 -8.85 25.90 -7.71
C ALA A 81 -7.68 26.19 -8.68
N GLY A 82 -6.59 25.43 -8.53
CA GLY A 82 -5.48 25.35 -9.49
C GLY A 82 -4.48 26.51 -9.53
N ARG A 83 -4.68 27.62 -8.81
CA ARG A 83 -3.76 28.79 -8.89
C ARG A 83 -2.47 28.66 -8.07
N ASP A 84 -2.52 27.98 -6.92
CA ASP A 84 -1.42 27.98 -5.96
C ASP A 84 -0.66 26.63 -5.85
N LEU A 85 -0.96 25.65 -6.70
CA LEU A 85 -0.37 24.30 -6.59
C LEU A 85 1.17 24.29 -6.54
N PRO A 86 1.91 25.03 -7.39
CA PRO A 86 3.38 25.01 -7.30
C PRO A 86 3.90 25.51 -5.96
N ARG A 87 3.21 26.49 -5.35
CA ARG A 87 3.56 27.03 -4.04
C ARG A 87 3.17 26.07 -2.92
N ASP A 88 1.93 25.58 -2.91
CA ASP A 88 1.45 24.63 -1.91
C ASP A 88 2.28 23.33 -1.92
N GLN A 89 2.68 22.87 -3.10
CA GLN A 89 3.60 21.74 -3.25
C GLN A 89 4.98 22.05 -2.67
N ALA A 90 5.56 23.21 -2.96
CA ALA A 90 6.86 23.60 -2.43
C ALA A 90 6.86 23.74 -0.90
N ASP A 91 5.83 24.39 -0.34
CA ASP A 91 5.67 24.57 1.10
C ASP A 91 5.52 23.21 1.82
N TYR A 92 4.74 22.28 1.25
CA TYR A 92 4.61 20.92 1.78
C TYR A 92 5.90 20.10 1.62
N GLU A 93 6.56 20.18 0.47
CA GLU A 93 7.82 19.50 0.18
C GLU A 93 8.91 19.92 1.17
N GLU A 94 9.09 21.21 1.41
CA GLU A 94 10.07 21.73 2.37
C GLU A 94 9.79 21.24 3.80
N ALA A 95 8.53 21.28 4.24
CA ALA A 95 8.14 20.81 5.56
C ALA A 95 8.38 19.29 5.72
N LEU A 96 8.03 18.50 4.70
CA LEU A 96 8.22 17.06 4.69
C LEU A 96 9.71 16.67 4.62
N GLU A 97 10.52 17.37 3.83
CA GLU A 97 11.96 17.15 3.76
C GLU A 97 12.61 17.39 5.13
N ARG A 98 12.28 18.49 5.81
CA ARG A 98 12.76 18.76 7.17
C ARG A 98 12.37 17.68 8.17
N LEU A 99 11.13 17.20 8.11
CA LEU A 99 10.65 16.10 8.95
C LEU A 99 11.47 14.84 8.69
N LEU A 100 11.60 14.40 7.44
CA LEU A 100 12.32 13.18 7.08
C LEU A 100 13.80 13.27 7.43
N GLN A 101 14.44 14.43 7.23
CA GLN A 101 15.82 14.66 7.64
C GLN A 101 15.97 14.53 9.16
N SER A 102 15.05 15.13 9.93
CA SER A 102 15.04 15.04 11.40
C SER A 102 14.83 13.61 11.88
N VAL A 103 13.84 12.90 11.34
CA VAL A 103 13.57 11.49 11.69
C VAL A 103 14.75 10.60 11.33
N ARG A 104 15.35 10.77 10.15
CA ARG A 104 16.57 10.04 9.76
C ARG A 104 17.75 10.35 10.67
N ALA A 105 17.91 11.59 11.11
CA ALA A 105 18.95 11.96 12.07
C ALA A 105 18.69 11.33 13.45
N ALA A 106 17.43 11.26 13.88
CA ALA A 106 17.02 10.71 15.16
C ALA A 106 16.96 9.17 15.20
N ASP A 107 16.77 8.51 14.06
CA ASP A 107 16.70 7.06 13.99
C ASP A 107 18.03 6.45 14.45
N ARG A 108 17.95 5.54 15.43
CA ARG A 108 19.10 4.80 15.98
C ARG A 108 18.95 3.31 15.71
N ARG A 109 18.49 2.94 14.51
CA ARG A 109 18.13 1.57 14.12
C ARG A 109 16.96 1.03 14.94
N LEU A 110 15.99 1.91 15.19
CA LEU A 110 14.75 1.58 15.88
C LEU A 110 13.57 1.46 14.91
N GLY A 111 13.80 1.65 13.61
CA GLY A 111 12.73 1.60 12.61
C GLY A 111 11.79 2.81 12.70
N LEU A 112 12.25 3.93 13.29
CA LEU A 112 11.46 5.16 13.41
C LEU A 112 11.09 5.71 12.03
N LEU A 113 11.98 5.57 11.06
CA LEU A 113 11.69 5.95 9.70
C LEU A 113 10.57 5.11 9.08
N ASN A 114 10.56 3.79 9.31
CA ASN A 114 9.50 2.90 8.81
C ASN A 114 8.14 3.27 9.40
N LEU A 115 8.10 3.53 10.71
CA LEU A 115 6.88 4.01 11.40
C LEU A 115 6.43 5.37 10.88
N CYS A 116 7.37 6.28 10.63
CA CYS A 116 7.08 7.59 10.04
C CYS A 116 6.44 7.45 8.66
N TRP A 117 6.96 6.58 7.80
CA TRP A 117 6.36 6.31 6.48
C TRP A 117 4.96 5.71 6.59
N LEU A 118 4.76 4.70 7.46
CA LEU A 118 3.43 4.11 7.69
C LEU A 118 2.41 5.15 8.17
N ALA A 119 2.83 6.04 9.08
CA ALA A 119 1.99 7.12 9.56
C ALA A 119 1.72 8.18 8.48
N LEU A 120 2.71 8.53 7.66
CA LEU A 120 2.54 9.48 6.56
C LEU A 120 1.57 8.96 5.49
N THR A 121 1.75 7.72 5.02
CA THR A 121 0.85 7.14 4.02
C THR A 121 -0.59 7.04 4.55
N ARG A 122 -0.74 6.70 5.84
CA ARG A 122 -2.03 6.70 6.51
C ARG A 122 -2.65 8.10 6.61
N ASP A 123 -1.91 9.13 7.02
CA ASP A 123 -2.43 10.51 7.13
C ASP A 123 -2.88 11.06 5.76
N VAL A 124 -2.19 10.66 4.68
CA VAL A 124 -2.62 10.94 3.30
C VAL A 124 -3.96 10.26 2.99
N ALA A 125 -4.10 8.96 3.29
CA ALA A 125 -5.34 8.23 3.08
C ALA A 125 -6.50 8.78 3.93
N GLU A 126 -6.26 9.15 5.19
CA GLU A 126 -7.24 9.81 6.06
C GLU A 126 -7.67 11.17 5.48
N SER A 127 -6.71 11.96 5.02
CA SER A 127 -6.97 13.25 4.38
C SER A 127 -7.78 13.11 3.08
N LEU A 128 -7.48 12.11 2.26
CA LEU A 128 -8.26 11.83 1.04
C LEU A 128 -9.67 11.37 1.38
N ARG A 129 -9.87 10.55 2.41
CA ARG A 129 -11.19 10.13 2.88
C ARG A 129 -12.02 11.32 3.39
N GLU A 130 -11.40 12.26 4.11
CA GLU A 130 -12.05 13.50 4.55
C GLU A 130 -12.47 14.40 3.39
N LEU A 131 -11.67 14.43 2.33
CA LEU A 131 -12.01 15.15 1.10
C LEU A 131 -13.11 14.41 0.32
N GLU A 132 -13.04 13.08 0.21
CA GLU A 132 -14.08 12.24 -0.41
C GLU A 132 -15.45 12.44 0.25
N ALA A 133 -15.49 12.58 1.57
CA ALA A 133 -16.72 12.88 2.31
C ALA A 133 -17.33 14.24 1.92
N LYS A 134 -16.54 15.18 1.39
CA LYS A 134 -16.98 16.52 0.96
C LYS A 134 -17.33 16.56 -0.53
N SER A 135 -16.66 15.78 -1.38
CA SER A 135 -16.94 15.69 -2.81
C SER A 135 -16.85 14.26 -3.33
N PRO A 136 -17.94 13.67 -3.86
CA PRO A 136 -17.92 12.32 -4.40
C PRO A 136 -17.09 12.18 -5.68
N ALA A 137 -16.79 13.28 -6.39
CA ALA A 137 -15.91 13.26 -7.56
C ALA A 137 -14.48 12.81 -7.20
N ILE A 138 -14.06 13.03 -5.96
CA ILE A 138 -12.74 12.63 -5.46
C ILE A 138 -12.62 11.11 -5.38
N LYS A 139 -13.73 10.40 -5.11
CA LYS A 139 -13.75 8.93 -5.14
C LYS A 139 -13.30 8.40 -6.51
N GLN A 140 -13.72 9.07 -7.59
CA GLN A 140 -13.36 8.70 -8.96
C GLN A 140 -11.92 9.07 -9.32
N ALA A 141 -11.41 10.17 -8.77
CA ALA A 141 -10.11 10.71 -9.12
C ALA A 141 -8.96 10.19 -8.25
N LYS A 142 -9.22 9.72 -7.01
CA LYS A 142 -8.16 9.42 -6.02
C LYS A 142 -7.13 8.40 -6.50
N TYR A 143 -7.55 7.36 -7.22
CA TYR A 143 -6.62 6.36 -7.74
C TYR A 143 -5.71 6.89 -8.85
N SER A 144 -6.14 7.94 -9.56
CA SER A 144 -5.33 8.63 -10.56
C SER A 144 -4.22 9.49 -9.93
N LEU A 145 -4.26 9.73 -8.62
CA LEU A 145 -3.22 10.47 -7.90
C LEU A 145 -1.94 9.66 -7.70
N HIS A 146 -2.01 8.32 -7.70
CA HIS A 146 -0.87 7.46 -7.36
C HIS A 146 0.41 7.90 -8.10
N PRO A 147 0.46 7.99 -9.44
CA PRO A 147 1.71 8.31 -10.13
C PRO A 147 2.31 9.65 -9.68
N LEU A 148 1.48 10.64 -9.35
CA LEU A 148 1.90 11.96 -8.87
C LEU A 148 2.44 11.87 -7.44
N LEU A 149 1.71 11.21 -6.54
CA LEU A 149 2.10 11.02 -5.14
C LEU A 149 3.38 10.17 -5.05
N SER A 150 3.42 9.03 -5.73
CA SER A 150 4.59 8.14 -5.76
C SER A 150 5.84 8.88 -6.23
N SER A 151 5.74 9.61 -7.34
CA SER A 151 6.87 10.39 -7.87
C SER A 151 7.32 11.47 -6.90
N PHE A 152 6.37 12.20 -6.31
CA PHE A 152 6.63 13.23 -5.31
C PHE A 152 7.35 12.66 -4.07
N TYR A 153 6.76 11.67 -3.41
CA TYR A 153 7.32 11.11 -2.18
C TYR A 153 8.66 10.39 -2.41
N LYS A 154 8.87 9.74 -3.55
CA LYS A 154 10.18 9.17 -3.91
C LYS A 154 11.26 10.24 -4.05
N ARG A 155 10.94 11.35 -4.73
CA ARG A 155 11.87 12.48 -4.88
C ARG A 155 12.23 13.06 -3.52
N VAL A 156 11.23 13.33 -2.68
CA VAL A 156 11.43 13.88 -1.33
C VAL A 156 12.24 12.93 -0.45
N ASN A 157 11.94 11.63 -0.48
CA ASN A 157 12.70 10.60 0.24
C ASN A 157 14.18 10.58 -0.21
N GLN A 158 14.42 10.63 -1.52
CA GLN A 158 15.78 10.63 -2.07
C GLN A 158 16.53 11.92 -1.73
N SER A 159 15.86 13.07 -1.79
CA SER A 159 16.41 14.38 -1.40
C SER A 159 16.84 14.38 0.07
N ALA A 160 15.94 14.03 0.98
CA ALA A 160 16.23 13.94 2.41
C ALA A 160 17.39 12.98 2.71
N ARG A 161 17.45 11.83 2.01
CA ARG A 161 18.54 10.87 2.13
C ARG A 161 19.89 11.47 1.72
N ARG A 162 19.95 12.19 0.59
CA ARG A 162 21.17 12.84 0.11
C ARG A 162 21.69 13.90 1.07
N VAL A 163 20.79 14.70 1.66
CA VAL A 163 21.18 15.75 2.63
C VAL A 163 21.80 15.13 3.89
N VAL A 164 21.18 14.09 4.45
CA VAL A 164 21.70 13.42 5.65
C VAL A 164 23.05 12.76 5.38
N ASP A 165 23.22 12.11 4.23
CA ASP A 165 24.49 11.48 3.86
C ASP A 165 25.59 12.53 3.60
N ARG A 166 25.25 13.68 3.00
CA ARG A 166 26.20 14.80 2.83
C ARG A 166 26.64 15.38 4.17
N ASN A 167 25.72 15.53 5.13
CA ASN A 167 26.02 16.10 6.45
C ASN A 167 26.76 15.09 7.35
N CYS A 168 26.55 13.79 7.17
CA CYS A 168 27.20 12.72 7.91
C CYS A 168 27.49 11.52 6.98
N PRO A 169 28.62 11.51 6.24
CA PRO A 169 28.94 10.47 5.28
C PRO A 169 28.90 9.07 5.90
N GLY A 170 28.18 8.15 5.26
CA GLY A 170 28.06 6.76 5.72
C GLY A 170 27.05 6.57 6.86
N ARG A 171 26.46 7.64 7.42
CA ARG A 171 25.37 7.53 8.40
C ARG A 171 24.15 6.86 7.79
N VAL A 172 23.83 7.17 6.53
CA VAL A 172 22.70 6.51 5.86
C VAL A 172 22.96 5.02 5.72
N ALA A 173 24.17 4.59 5.33
CA ALA A 173 24.51 3.17 5.28
C ALA A 173 24.51 2.52 6.68
N PHE A 174 24.94 3.25 7.71
CA PHE A 174 24.93 2.80 9.09
C PHE A 174 23.50 2.63 9.64
N LEU A 175 22.59 3.55 9.34
CA LEU A 175 21.18 3.50 9.72
C LEU A 175 20.41 2.47 8.91
N ALA A 176 20.75 2.36 7.62
CA ALA A 176 20.25 1.36 6.69
C ALA A 176 20.79 -0.06 6.95
N GLY A 177 21.32 -0.33 8.15
CA GLY A 177 21.64 -1.68 8.58
C GLY A 177 20.39 -2.59 8.58
N THR A 178 20.45 -3.73 9.25
CA THR A 178 19.42 -4.80 9.20
C THR A 178 17.98 -4.39 9.61
N ARG A 179 17.72 -3.13 9.98
CA ARG A 179 16.45 -2.62 10.50
C ARG A 179 15.79 -1.48 9.70
N GLU A 180 16.49 -0.76 8.81
CA GLU A 180 15.78 0.11 7.85
C GLU A 180 15.29 -0.77 6.70
N ASN A 181 14.00 -1.09 6.72
CA ASN A 181 13.41 -1.87 5.63
C ASN A 181 13.10 -0.95 4.45
N THR A 182 14.12 -0.72 3.61
CA THR A 182 13.96 0.03 2.35
C THR A 182 12.91 -0.60 1.42
N ALA A 183 12.74 -1.93 1.44
CA ALA A 183 11.71 -2.60 0.66
C ALA A 183 10.29 -2.29 1.14
N LEU A 184 10.07 -2.05 2.45
CA LEU A 184 8.79 -1.55 2.96
C LEU A 184 8.51 -0.15 2.43
N VAL A 185 9.48 0.76 2.52
CA VAL A 185 9.30 2.13 2.02
C VAL A 185 9.02 2.10 0.51
N ASP A 186 9.78 1.34 -0.26
CA ASP A 186 9.55 1.20 -1.70
C ASP A 186 8.18 0.58 -1.99
N ALA A 187 7.75 -0.42 -1.21
CA ALA A 187 6.41 -1.01 -1.34
C ALA A 187 5.31 0.02 -1.06
N LEU A 188 5.41 0.79 0.02
CA LEU A 188 4.44 1.86 0.34
C LEU A 188 4.39 2.93 -0.75
N LEU A 189 5.54 3.33 -1.29
CA LEU A 189 5.62 4.35 -2.33
C LEU A 189 5.16 3.85 -3.70
N ASP A 190 5.29 2.54 -3.97
CA ASP A 190 4.87 1.91 -5.22
C ASP A 190 3.44 1.38 -5.20
N ASP A 191 2.86 1.21 -4.02
CA ASP A 191 1.49 0.74 -3.84
C ASP A 191 0.52 1.92 -3.91
N GLY A 192 -0.50 1.79 -4.75
CA GLY A 192 -1.54 2.80 -4.86
C GLY A 192 -2.43 2.85 -3.64
N PHE A 193 -2.64 1.72 -2.98
CA PHE A 193 -3.57 1.61 -1.87
C PHE A 193 -3.03 2.25 -0.60
N ALA A 194 -1.71 2.25 -0.39
CA ALA A 194 -1.08 2.83 0.79
C ALA A 194 -1.46 4.30 1.00
N PHE A 195 -1.66 5.06 -0.09
CA PHE A 195 -2.03 6.47 -0.03
C PHE A 195 -3.52 6.73 -0.15
N THR A 196 -4.30 5.82 -0.71
CA THR A 196 -5.71 6.08 -1.03
C THR A 196 -6.69 5.38 -0.10
N GLU A 197 -6.30 4.30 0.57
CA GLU A 197 -7.20 3.44 1.34
C GLU A 197 -6.72 3.22 2.78
N LEU A 198 -7.68 3.19 3.71
CA LEU A 198 -7.45 2.88 5.13
C LEU A 198 -7.72 1.42 5.46
N SER A 199 -8.54 0.76 4.65
CA SER A 199 -8.94 -0.63 4.82
C SER A 199 -9.15 -1.27 3.47
N ILE A 200 -8.73 -2.53 3.34
CA ILE A 200 -8.97 -3.34 2.14
C ILE A 200 -10.48 -3.52 1.88
N SER A 201 -11.31 -3.49 2.93
CA SER A 201 -12.77 -3.59 2.81
C SER A 201 -13.40 -2.44 2.02
N ASP A 202 -12.74 -1.29 1.99
CA ASP A 202 -13.28 -0.05 1.43
C ASP A 202 -12.80 0.16 -0.02
N VAL A 203 -11.95 -0.73 -0.53
CA VAL A 203 -11.37 -0.69 -1.87
C VAL A 203 -12.43 -0.96 -2.93
N ASP A 204 -12.60 0.01 -3.83
CA ASP A 204 -13.33 -0.20 -5.07
C ASP A 204 -12.38 -0.71 -6.16
N PHE A 205 -12.28 -2.04 -6.29
CA PHE A 205 -11.40 -2.68 -7.27
C PHE A 205 -11.79 -2.36 -8.73
N ASN A 206 -13.08 -2.18 -9.03
CA ASN A 206 -13.54 -1.82 -10.38
C ASN A 206 -12.94 -0.48 -10.79
N GLN A 207 -13.11 0.50 -9.90
CA GLN A 207 -12.65 1.86 -10.14
C GLN A 207 -11.13 1.96 -10.10
N PHE A 208 -10.46 1.23 -9.20
CA PHE A 208 -9.01 1.20 -9.15
C PHE A 208 -8.41 0.67 -10.45
N LEU A 209 -8.89 -0.46 -10.96
CA LEU A 209 -8.37 -1.07 -12.19
C LEU A 209 -8.71 -0.23 -13.43
N ALA A 210 -9.89 0.38 -13.47
CA ALA A 210 -10.27 1.28 -14.55
C ALA A 210 -9.42 2.56 -14.59
N ALA A 211 -9.10 3.14 -13.42
CA ALA A 211 -8.32 4.36 -13.33
C ALA A 211 -6.80 4.12 -13.47
N ASN A 212 -6.31 2.94 -13.07
CA ASN A 212 -4.89 2.67 -12.96
C ASN A 212 -4.32 2.04 -14.24
N LYS A 213 -3.89 2.90 -15.17
CA LYS A 213 -3.25 2.53 -16.44
C LYS A 213 -1.95 1.72 -16.30
N ARG A 214 -1.42 1.54 -15.08
CA ARG A 214 -0.25 0.69 -14.82
C ARG A 214 -0.56 -0.78 -15.08
N TYR A 215 -1.79 -1.20 -14.81
CA TYR A 215 -2.21 -2.58 -15.05
C TYR A 215 -2.75 -2.67 -16.47
N ARG A 216 -2.18 -3.58 -17.27
CA ARG A 216 -2.66 -3.87 -18.64
C ARG A 216 -3.98 -4.63 -18.66
N LEU A 217 -4.53 -4.93 -17.50
CA LEU A 217 -5.67 -5.79 -17.32
C LEU A 217 -6.88 -4.89 -17.04
N SER A 218 -7.89 -4.93 -17.93
CA SER A 218 -9.11 -4.17 -17.70
C SER A 218 -9.86 -4.72 -16.49
N ALA A 219 -10.73 -3.89 -15.90
CA ALA A 219 -11.58 -4.32 -14.79
C ALA A 219 -12.37 -5.58 -15.16
N ASP A 220 -12.99 -5.61 -16.34
CA ASP A 220 -13.78 -6.77 -16.81
C ASP A 220 -12.96 -8.06 -16.82
N VAL A 221 -11.76 -8.02 -17.39
CA VAL A 221 -10.84 -9.18 -17.42
C VAL A 221 -10.42 -9.57 -16.01
N PHE A 222 -10.20 -8.60 -15.11
CA PHE A 222 -9.84 -8.91 -13.72
C PHE A 222 -10.96 -9.65 -13.00
N PHE A 223 -12.19 -9.15 -13.10
CA PHE A 223 -13.33 -9.79 -12.44
C PHE A 223 -13.66 -11.15 -13.05
N GLU A 224 -13.43 -11.32 -14.34
CA GLU A 224 -13.52 -12.63 -14.98
C GLU A 224 -12.49 -13.61 -14.39
N LEU A 225 -11.20 -13.26 -14.39
CA LEU A 225 -10.14 -14.08 -13.80
C LEU A 225 -10.41 -14.37 -12.31
N TYR A 226 -10.79 -13.34 -11.55
CA TYR A 226 -11.14 -13.45 -10.13
C TYR A 226 -12.31 -14.41 -9.92
N SER A 227 -13.37 -14.29 -10.72
CA SER A 227 -14.55 -15.16 -10.60
C SER A 227 -14.23 -16.63 -10.92
N ILE A 228 -13.39 -16.87 -11.94
CA ILE A 228 -12.94 -18.21 -12.31
C ILE A 228 -12.13 -18.81 -11.16
N LEU A 229 -11.18 -18.05 -10.61
CA LEU A 229 -10.33 -18.49 -9.51
C LEU A 229 -11.10 -18.73 -8.20
N VAL A 230 -12.05 -17.86 -7.86
CA VAL A 230 -12.90 -18.07 -6.68
C VAL A 230 -13.78 -19.30 -6.85
N ARG A 231 -14.46 -19.46 -7.99
CA ARG A 231 -15.29 -20.66 -8.26
C ARG A 231 -14.47 -21.94 -8.24
N GLU A 232 -13.27 -21.89 -8.79
CA GLU A 232 -12.34 -23.03 -8.77
C GLU A 232 -11.89 -23.37 -7.35
N THR A 233 -11.61 -22.34 -6.54
CA THR A 233 -11.28 -22.51 -5.12
C THR A 233 -12.45 -23.14 -4.36
N GLU A 234 -13.66 -22.60 -4.50
CA GLU A 234 -14.87 -23.13 -3.88
C GLU A 234 -15.14 -24.58 -4.30
N ARG A 235 -14.95 -24.90 -5.58
CA ARG A 235 -15.08 -26.26 -6.11
C ARG A 235 -14.09 -27.21 -5.43
N ARG A 236 -12.81 -26.85 -5.38
CA ARG A 236 -11.77 -27.71 -4.78
C ARG A 236 -11.92 -27.88 -3.28
N LEU A 237 -12.39 -26.86 -2.59
CA LEU A 237 -12.73 -26.95 -1.16
C LEU A 237 -13.89 -27.91 -0.92
N ARG A 238 -14.90 -27.91 -1.79
CA ARG A 238 -16.00 -28.89 -1.74
C ARG A 238 -15.56 -30.31 -2.11
N GLU A 239 -14.68 -30.45 -3.10
CA GLU A 239 -14.13 -31.73 -3.56
C GLU A 239 -13.08 -32.31 -2.59
N GLY A 240 -12.61 -31.53 -1.61
CA GLY A 240 -11.64 -31.98 -0.62
C GLY A 240 -10.23 -32.18 -1.19
N ASP A 241 -9.79 -31.29 -2.10
CA ASP A 241 -8.46 -31.35 -2.70
C ASP A 241 -7.36 -31.38 -1.61
N ARG A 242 -6.65 -32.51 -1.52
CA ARG A 242 -5.60 -32.74 -0.53
C ARG A 242 -4.45 -31.73 -0.64
N GLY A 243 -4.10 -31.32 -1.85
CA GLY A 243 -3.02 -30.37 -2.11
C GLY A 243 -3.38 -28.95 -1.67
N LEU A 244 -4.64 -28.56 -1.85
CA LEU A 244 -5.16 -27.28 -1.37
C LEU A 244 -5.28 -27.27 0.16
N LEU A 245 -5.88 -28.32 0.73
CA LEU A 245 -6.07 -28.46 2.17
C LEU A 245 -4.74 -28.50 2.95
N ALA A 246 -3.71 -29.16 2.41
CA ALA A 246 -2.38 -29.18 3.01
C ALA A 246 -1.73 -27.80 3.05
N ARG A 247 -1.91 -26.99 1.99
CA ARG A 247 -1.41 -25.60 1.95
C ARG A 247 -2.16 -24.71 2.92
N MET A 248 -3.48 -24.87 3.03
CA MET A 248 -4.28 -24.10 4.00
C MET A 248 -3.90 -24.43 5.44
N ALA A 249 -3.75 -25.71 5.77
CA ALA A 249 -3.31 -26.12 7.11
C ALA A 249 -1.92 -25.55 7.48
N ARG A 250 -1.04 -25.36 6.49
CA ARG A 250 0.32 -24.84 6.68
C ARG A 250 0.43 -23.32 6.67
N HIS A 251 -0.34 -22.65 5.81
CA HIS A 251 -0.18 -21.23 5.49
C HIS A 251 -1.38 -20.35 5.88
N LEU A 252 -2.47 -20.95 6.37
CA LEU A 252 -3.66 -20.28 6.90
C LEU A 252 -4.15 -20.98 8.18
N PRO A 253 -3.29 -21.18 9.21
CA PRO A 253 -3.68 -21.90 10.42
C PRO A 253 -4.79 -21.18 11.22
N ASP A 254 -4.87 -19.86 11.10
CA ASP A 254 -5.81 -19.02 11.85
C ASP A 254 -7.19 -18.89 11.18
N LEU A 255 -7.40 -19.50 10.01
CA LEU A 255 -8.70 -19.47 9.33
C LEU A 255 -9.52 -20.71 9.72
N PRO A 256 -10.63 -20.58 10.47
CA PRO A 256 -11.46 -21.71 10.88
C PRO A 256 -12.00 -22.47 9.67
N LYS A 257 -12.10 -23.81 9.78
CA LYS A 257 -12.59 -24.67 8.67
C LYS A 257 -13.99 -24.30 8.20
N GLU A 258 -14.84 -23.86 9.12
CA GLU A 258 -16.21 -23.41 8.87
C GLU A 258 -16.23 -22.20 7.91
N HIS A 259 -15.21 -21.35 7.98
CA HIS A 259 -15.13 -20.16 7.15
C HIS A 259 -14.66 -20.47 5.73
N TRP A 260 -14.02 -21.62 5.49
CA TRP A 260 -13.47 -21.99 4.18
C TRP A 260 -14.55 -22.07 3.09
N GLN A 261 -15.75 -22.50 3.45
CA GLN A 261 -16.86 -22.67 2.51
C GLN A 261 -17.68 -21.39 2.30
N THR A 262 -17.35 -20.31 3.00
CA THR A 262 -18.01 -19.01 2.77
C THR A 262 -17.38 -18.31 1.56
N PRO A 263 -18.13 -17.48 0.81
CA PRO A 263 -17.58 -16.72 -0.32
C PRO A 263 -16.38 -15.84 0.10
N ALA A 264 -16.47 -15.21 1.28
CA ALA A 264 -15.38 -14.41 1.83
C ALA A 264 -14.15 -15.26 2.21
N GLY A 265 -14.36 -16.46 2.75
CA GLY A 265 -13.27 -17.37 3.08
C GLY A 265 -12.62 -17.98 1.84
N ALA A 266 -13.40 -18.35 0.83
CA ALA A 266 -12.88 -18.84 -0.45
C ALA A 266 -12.02 -17.78 -1.15
N ALA A 267 -12.46 -16.51 -1.16
CA ALA A 267 -11.66 -15.40 -1.64
C ALA A 267 -10.35 -15.24 -0.84
N LYS A 268 -10.41 -15.35 0.48
CA LYS A 268 -9.22 -15.26 1.35
C LYS A 268 -8.23 -16.40 1.12
N VAL A 269 -8.74 -17.61 0.88
CA VAL A 269 -7.92 -18.79 0.52
C VAL A 269 -7.27 -18.58 -0.85
N MET A 270 -8.05 -18.16 -1.85
CA MET A 270 -7.58 -17.91 -3.21
C MET A 270 -6.47 -16.87 -3.25
N MET A 271 -6.63 -15.75 -2.52
CA MET A 271 -5.66 -14.64 -2.49
C MET A 271 -4.39 -14.95 -1.68
N ASN A 272 -4.29 -16.11 -1.04
CA ASN A 272 -3.08 -16.50 -0.32
C ASN A 272 -1.94 -16.78 -1.31
N SER A 273 -0.77 -16.20 -1.05
CA SER A 273 0.41 -16.26 -1.92
C SER A 273 0.98 -17.67 -2.15
N HIS A 274 0.65 -18.64 -1.29
CA HIS A 274 1.06 -20.04 -1.44
C HIS A 274 -0.02 -20.91 -2.11
N VAL A 275 -1.27 -20.42 -2.16
CA VAL A 275 -2.42 -21.10 -2.78
C VAL A 275 -2.62 -20.65 -4.22
N LEU A 276 -2.51 -19.34 -4.49
CA LEU A 276 -2.71 -18.78 -5.82
C LEU A 276 -1.82 -19.44 -6.90
N PRO A 277 -0.51 -19.66 -6.67
CA PRO A 277 0.33 -20.36 -7.65
C PRO A 277 -0.07 -21.82 -7.83
N TYR A 278 -0.64 -22.46 -6.82
CA TYR A 278 -1.16 -23.83 -6.94
C TYR A 278 -2.44 -23.88 -7.77
N LEU A 279 -3.33 -22.90 -7.64
CA LEU A 279 -4.52 -22.79 -8.47
C LEU A 279 -4.17 -22.49 -9.93
N LEU A 280 -3.12 -21.69 -10.15
CA LEU A 280 -2.62 -21.31 -11.47
C LEU A 280 -1.68 -22.34 -12.10
N ALA A 281 -1.14 -23.27 -11.31
CA ALA A 281 -0.38 -24.40 -11.84
C ALA A 281 -1.35 -25.25 -12.68
N ASP A 282 -1.13 -25.27 -13.99
CA ASP A 282 -2.05 -25.77 -15.02
C ASP A 282 -2.31 -27.29 -14.99
N ALA A 283 -2.16 -27.95 -13.84
CA ALA A 283 -2.47 -29.37 -13.66
C ALA A 283 -3.97 -29.68 -13.81
N TRP A 284 -4.84 -28.67 -13.93
CA TRP A 284 -6.29 -28.83 -14.04
C TRP A 284 -6.92 -27.93 -15.10
N THR A 285 -6.17 -27.51 -16.12
CA THR A 285 -6.67 -26.67 -17.24
C THR A 285 -7.17 -25.28 -16.81
N THR A 286 -6.97 -24.88 -15.56
CA THR A 286 -7.33 -23.55 -15.07
C THR A 286 -6.57 -22.48 -15.83
N GLY A 287 -5.28 -22.70 -16.14
CA GLY A 287 -4.50 -21.82 -16.99
C GLY A 287 -5.08 -21.72 -18.40
N THR A 288 -5.44 -22.85 -19.01
CA THR A 288 -6.10 -22.85 -20.34
C THR A 288 -7.48 -22.18 -20.35
N ARG A 289 -8.25 -22.25 -19.26
CA ARG A 289 -9.55 -21.54 -19.14
C ARG A 289 -9.41 -20.03 -19.00
N LEU A 290 -8.28 -19.57 -18.46
CA LEU A 290 -7.97 -18.13 -18.36
C LEU A 290 -7.37 -17.57 -19.67
N MET A 291 -6.99 -18.45 -20.61
CA MET A 291 -6.37 -18.11 -21.90
C MET A 291 -7.32 -18.29 -23.11
N ALA A 292 -8.52 -18.84 -22.88
CA ALA A 292 -9.57 -19.06 -23.88
C ALA A 292 -10.55 -17.88 -23.90
#